data_AF-A0A0F9LM53-F1
#
_entry.id   AF-A0A0F9LM53-F1
#
_cell.length_a   1.000
_cell.length_b   1.000
_cell.length_c   1.000
_cell.angle_alpha   90.00
_cell.angle_beta   90.00
_cell.angle_gamma   90.00
#
_symmetry.space_group_name_H-M   'P 1'
#
loop_
_entity.id
_entity.type
_entity.pdbx_description
1 polymer ?
#
loop_
_entity_poly.entity_id
_entity_poly.type
_entity_poly.pdbx_seq_one_letter_code
_entity_poly.pdbx_strand_id
1 'polypeptide(L)'
;MKADKTFLSISVWLMSLFLVSSMASRGEESSDVAKPEKLPYVELYSESSPFNQKIPDDAEIDPYSDIMLESLEDAFEEGEFYIAYKEWTVPVYFADKNTPRYDVQLTANWAPARSLRNVPIPDFAQPDPEGDGEMVIIDTDTGCEYDFWQAKKQGSKWIASWANVIPYDGDGVYPKGMSCRGAGFALLA
;
A
#
# COMPACT_ATOMS: atom_id res chain seq x y z
N MET A 1 38.30 42.54 -88.35
CA MET A 1 39.16 41.48 -87.77
C MET A 1 38.31 40.76 -86.72
N LYS A 2 38.00 39.48 -86.96
CA LYS A 2 37.16 38.64 -86.07
C LYS A 2 37.95 38.21 -84.83
N ALA A 3 37.29 38.16 -83.67
CA ALA A 3 37.55 37.17 -82.63
C ALA A 3 36.33 37.07 -81.70
N ASP A 4 35.73 35.87 -81.66
CA ASP A 4 34.72 35.43 -80.68
C ASP A 4 35.35 35.24 -79.30
N LYS A 5 34.60 35.57 -78.23
CA LYS A 5 34.70 34.92 -76.92
C LYS A 5 33.32 34.85 -76.23
N THR A 6 32.92 33.62 -75.94
CA THR A 6 31.79 33.14 -75.14
C THR A 6 31.90 33.56 -73.68
N PHE A 7 30.78 33.87 -73.00
CA PHE A 7 30.69 33.82 -71.53
C PHE A 7 29.32 33.34 -71.03
N LEU A 8 29.41 32.59 -69.93
CA LEU A 8 28.40 31.81 -69.20
C LEU A 8 27.29 32.65 -68.54
N SER A 9 26.09 32.06 -68.43
CA SER A 9 25.00 32.48 -67.55
C SER A 9 25.12 31.79 -66.19
N ILE A 10 25.01 32.54 -65.09
CA ILE A 10 24.98 32.06 -63.71
C ILE A 10 23.52 32.10 -63.22
N SER A 11 22.96 30.95 -62.84
CA SER A 11 21.66 30.86 -62.18
C SER A 11 21.86 30.72 -60.66
N VAL A 12 21.27 31.64 -59.88
CA VAL A 12 21.27 31.63 -58.42
C VAL A 12 20.09 30.79 -57.92
N TRP A 13 20.33 29.84 -57.01
CA TRP A 13 19.30 29.11 -56.27
C TRP A 13 19.13 29.74 -54.87
N LEU A 14 17.90 30.17 -54.53
CA LEU A 14 17.52 30.51 -53.17
C LEU A 14 17.09 29.24 -52.42
N MET A 15 17.70 28.98 -51.27
CA MET A 15 17.35 27.88 -50.37
C MET A 15 16.66 28.46 -49.14
N SER A 16 15.36 28.18 -48.97
CA SER A 16 14.57 28.62 -47.82
C SER A 16 14.86 27.74 -46.61
N LEU A 17 15.28 28.34 -45.49
CA LEU A 17 15.45 27.68 -44.19
C LEU A 17 14.13 27.72 -43.42
N PHE A 18 13.51 26.57 -43.16
CA PHE A 18 12.42 26.44 -42.20
C PHE A 18 12.99 26.08 -40.82
N LEU A 19 12.85 26.99 -39.85
CA LEU A 19 13.11 26.71 -38.43
C LEU A 19 11.84 26.11 -37.82
N VAL A 20 11.87 24.82 -37.50
CA VAL A 20 10.86 24.17 -36.65
C VAL A 20 11.32 24.33 -35.20
N SER A 21 10.65 25.21 -34.45
CA SER A 21 10.84 25.30 -33.00
C SER A 21 10.08 24.15 -32.33
N SER A 22 10.81 23.13 -31.89
CA SER A 22 10.27 22.08 -31.03
C SER A 22 10.15 22.64 -29.62
N MET A 23 8.92 23.02 -29.22
CA MET A 23 8.60 23.14 -27.80
C MET A 23 8.50 21.72 -27.25
N ALA A 24 9.57 21.28 -26.59
CA ALA A 24 9.53 20.09 -25.75
C ALA A 24 8.50 20.33 -24.63
N SER A 25 7.35 19.69 -24.76
CA SER A 25 6.44 19.45 -23.64
C SER A 25 7.24 18.72 -22.57
N ARG A 26 7.51 19.40 -21.46
CA ARG A 26 8.09 18.80 -20.27
C ARG A 26 6.98 17.96 -19.64
N GLY A 27 6.90 16.70 -20.04
CA GLY A 27 6.03 15.72 -19.38
C GLY A 27 6.40 15.72 -17.90
N GLU A 28 5.40 15.98 -17.05
CA GLU A 28 5.48 15.57 -15.65
C GLU A 28 5.62 14.05 -15.67
N GLU A 29 6.80 13.56 -15.35
CA GLU A 29 7.06 12.16 -15.12
C GLU A 29 6.27 11.79 -13.87
N SER A 30 5.07 11.19 -14.02
CA SER A 30 4.38 10.62 -12.86
C SER A 30 5.28 9.51 -12.36
N SER A 31 5.87 9.72 -11.19
CA SER A 31 6.67 8.72 -10.50
C SER A 31 5.73 7.72 -9.83
N ASP A 32 4.84 7.11 -10.61
CA ASP A 32 3.95 6.07 -10.12
C ASP A 32 4.83 4.90 -9.68
N VAL A 33 4.90 4.64 -8.37
CA VAL A 33 5.70 3.52 -7.86
C VAL A 33 5.03 2.24 -8.34
N ALA A 34 5.68 1.52 -9.26
CA ALA A 34 5.13 0.29 -9.82
C ALA A 34 5.05 -0.83 -8.79
N LYS A 35 4.15 -1.79 -9.01
CA LYS A 35 4.06 -3.00 -8.19
C LYS A 35 5.39 -3.77 -8.24
N PRO A 36 5.99 -4.13 -7.10
CA PRO A 36 7.28 -4.82 -7.10
C PRO A 36 7.15 -6.24 -7.66
N GLU A 37 8.14 -6.70 -8.43
CA GLU A 37 8.20 -8.07 -8.94
C GLU A 37 8.48 -9.10 -7.84
N LYS A 38 9.15 -8.67 -6.76
CA LYS A 38 9.46 -9.48 -5.59
C LYS A 38 9.12 -8.70 -4.33
N LEU A 39 8.42 -9.35 -3.40
CA LEU A 39 8.12 -8.76 -2.10
C LEU A 39 9.35 -8.82 -1.18
N PRO A 40 9.58 -7.79 -0.36
CA PRO A 40 10.55 -7.86 0.73
C PRO A 40 10.15 -8.96 1.70
N TYR A 41 11.14 -9.54 2.36
CA TYR A 41 10.90 -10.32 3.57
C TYR A 41 11.09 -9.41 4.77
N VAL A 42 10.10 -9.37 5.64
CA VAL A 42 10.14 -8.68 6.93
C VAL A 42 9.72 -9.70 7.97
N GLU A 43 10.52 -9.81 9.03
CA GLU A 43 10.17 -10.62 10.19
C GLU A 43 9.18 -9.81 11.02
N LEU A 44 7.95 -10.31 11.14
CA LEU A 44 6.90 -9.61 11.85
C LEU A 44 6.84 -10.02 13.31
N TYR A 45 6.91 -8.94 14.07
CA TYR A 45 7.06 -8.75 15.50
C TYR A 45 8.34 -9.33 16.09
N SER A 46 8.78 -8.68 17.16
CA SER A 46 9.95 -9.09 17.94
C SER A 46 9.85 -10.55 18.38
N GLU A 47 10.99 -11.17 18.69
CA GLU A 47 11.01 -12.50 19.28
C GLU A 47 10.15 -12.56 20.55
N SER A 48 10.15 -11.50 21.38
CA SER A 48 9.35 -11.41 22.61
C SER A 48 7.85 -11.14 22.41
N SER A 49 7.40 -10.91 21.17
CA SER A 49 5.99 -10.70 20.86
C SER A 49 5.16 -11.92 21.26
N PRO A 50 3.96 -11.75 21.84
CA PRO A 50 3.08 -12.88 22.15
C PRO A 50 2.76 -13.75 20.91
N PHE A 51 2.83 -13.16 19.70
CA PHE A 51 2.59 -13.86 18.43
C PHE A 51 3.78 -14.71 17.96
N ASN A 52 4.96 -14.50 18.55
CA ASN A 52 6.20 -15.25 18.23
C ASN A 52 6.71 -16.10 19.40
N GLN A 53 5.93 -16.21 20.49
CA GLN A 53 6.23 -17.10 21.60
C GLN A 53 5.67 -18.50 21.35
N LYS A 54 6.42 -19.52 21.76
CA LYS A 54 5.89 -20.89 21.77
C LYS A 54 4.85 -21.03 22.88
N ILE A 55 3.76 -21.73 22.57
CA ILE A 55 2.82 -22.21 23.58
C ILE A 55 3.58 -23.19 24.50
N PRO A 56 3.52 -23.05 25.83
CA PRO A 56 4.13 -24.00 26.75
C PRO A 56 3.62 -25.43 26.56
N ASP A 57 4.50 -26.43 26.72
CA ASP A 57 4.12 -27.85 26.59
C ASP A 57 3.06 -28.29 27.62
N ASP A 58 2.95 -27.55 28.73
CA ASP A 58 2.01 -27.76 29.84
C ASP A 58 0.91 -26.68 29.92
N ALA A 59 0.65 -25.98 28.82
CA ALA A 59 -0.43 -25.00 28.76
C ALA A 59 -1.77 -25.62 29.18
N GLU A 60 -2.49 -24.92 30.05
CA GLU A 60 -3.82 -25.35 30.47
C GLU A 60 -4.77 -25.36 29.27
N ILE A 61 -5.45 -26.48 29.07
CA ILE A 61 -6.47 -26.63 28.04
C ILE A 61 -7.80 -26.16 28.63
N ASP A 62 -8.53 -25.32 27.88
CA ASP A 62 -9.87 -24.91 28.28
C ASP A 62 -10.77 -26.16 28.46
N PRO A 63 -11.50 -26.31 29.58
CA PRO A 63 -12.34 -27.49 29.82
C PRO A 63 -13.41 -27.77 28.77
N TYR A 64 -13.71 -26.81 27.89
CA TYR A 64 -14.68 -26.92 26.80
C TYR A 64 -14.02 -26.94 25.41
N SER A 65 -12.71 -27.20 25.32
CA SER A 65 -12.00 -27.23 24.03
C SER A 65 -12.57 -28.28 23.06
N ASP A 66 -13.10 -29.37 23.59
CA ASP A 66 -13.79 -30.42 22.82
C ASP A 66 -15.02 -29.86 22.10
N ILE A 67 -15.86 -29.09 22.79
CA ILE A 67 -17.05 -28.45 22.21
C ILE A 67 -16.67 -27.40 21.16
N MET A 68 -15.57 -26.66 21.37
CA MET A 68 -15.08 -25.68 20.38
C MET A 68 -14.62 -26.37 19.08
N LEU A 69 -13.95 -27.52 19.19
CA LEU A 69 -13.53 -28.31 18.04
C LEU A 69 -14.71 -28.96 17.33
N GLU A 70 -15.66 -29.53 18.07
CA GLU A 70 -16.90 -30.10 17.51
C GLU A 70 -17.67 -29.03 16.73
N SER A 71 -17.82 -27.81 17.27
CA SER A 71 -18.47 -26.70 16.57
C SER A 71 -17.75 -26.30 15.26
N LEU A 72 -16.43 -26.46 15.19
CA LEU A 72 -15.67 -26.17 13.97
C LEU A 72 -15.84 -27.28 12.92
N GLU A 73 -15.85 -28.54 13.37
CA GLU A 73 -16.12 -29.71 12.53
C GLU A 73 -17.53 -29.65 11.95
N ASP A 74 -18.54 -29.35 12.77
CA ASP A 74 -19.93 -29.17 12.35
C ASP A 74 -20.04 -28.07 11.28
N ALA A 75 -19.43 -26.90 11.51
CA ALA A 75 -19.43 -25.81 10.54
C ALA A 75 -18.75 -26.22 9.21
N PHE A 76 -17.74 -27.07 9.25
CA PHE A 76 -17.12 -27.60 8.05
C PHE A 76 -18.03 -28.57 7.29
N GLU A 77 -18.67 -29.51 8.00
CA GLU A 77 -19.59 -30.49 7.41
C GLU A 77 -20.85 -29.84 6.82
N GLU A 78 -21.36 -28.79 7.46
CA GLU A 78 -22.50 -28.00 7.01
C GLU A 78 -22.16 -27.01 5.88
N GLY A 79 -20.87 -26.85 5.57
CA GLY A 79 -20.40 -25.93 4.54
C GLY A 79 -20.45 -24.45 4.95
N GLU A 80 -20.40 -24.17 6.25
CA GLU A 80 -20.33 -22.84 6.87
C GLU A 80 -18.90 -22.40 7.21
N PHE A 81 -17.90 -23.26 7.01
CA PHE A 81 -16.49 -22.93 7.13
C PHE A 81 -15.93 -22.34 5.83
N TYR A 82 -15.48 -21.08 5.88
CA TYR A 82 -14.97 -20.35 4.72
C TYR A 82 -13.56 -19.80 4.95
N ILE A 83 -12.78 -19.77 3.86
CA ILE A 83 -11.50 -19.05 3.80
C ILE A 83 -11.68 -17.85 2.86
N ALA A 84 -11.57 -16.66 3.42
CA ALA A 84 -11.55 -15.41 2.67
C ALA A 84 -10.16 -15.19 2.04
N TYR A 85 -10.10 -14.98 0.73
CA TYR A 85 -8.82 -14.75 0.02
C TYR A 85 -8.90 -13.71 -1.12
N LYS A 86 -10.09 -13.15 -1.38
CA LYS A 86 -10.32 -12.11 -2.40
C LYS A 86 -11.05 -10.87 -1.86
N GLU A 87 -11.91 -11.09 -0.89
CA GLU A 87 -12.84 -10.14 -0.28
C GLU A 87 -12.88 -10.45 1.21
N TRP A 88 -13.11 -9.44 2.06
CA TRP A 88 -13.02 -9.58 3.52
C TRP A 88 -11.62 -10.02 3.99
N THR A 89 -10.59 -9.51 3.31
CA THR A 89 -9.17 -9.79 3.56
C THR A 89 -8.42 -8.55 4.04
N VAL A 90 -7.15 -8.75 4.43
CA VAL A 90 -6.22 -7.67 4.75
C VAL A 90 -5.14 -7.61 3.65
N PRO A 91 -5.32 -6.84 2.57
CA PRO A 91 -4.28 -6.69 1.55
C PRO A 91 -3.07 -5.95 2.13
N VAL A 92 -1.89 -6.53 1.91
CA VAL A 92 -0.61 -6.04 2.42
C VAL A 92 0.22 -5.44 1.30
N TYR A 93 0.69 -4.22 1.51
CA TYR A 93 1.57 -3.50 0.59
C TYR A 93 2.87 -3.14 1.27
N PHE A 94 3.95 -3.06 0.47
CA PHE A 94 5.24 -2.61 0.95
C PHE A 94 5.52 -1.20 0.42
N ALA A 95 6.10 -0.39 1.29
CA ALA A 95 6.56 0.94 1.00
C ALA A 95 8.06 1.09 1.35
N ASP A 96 8.68 2.04 0.69
CA ASP A 96 10.05 2.48 0.91
C ASP A 96 10.13 4.02 0.84
N LYS A 97 11.35 4.55 0.92
CA LYS A 97 11.63 5.99 0.80
C LYS A 97 11.14 6.66 -0.49
N ASN A 98 10.86 5.90 -1.56
CA ASN A 98 10.40 6.41 -2.84
C ASN A 98 8.86 6.43 -2.94
N THR A 99 8.17 5.83 -1.97
CA THR A 99 6.71 5.76 -1.96
C THR A 99 6.09 7.13 -1.64
N PRO A 100 5.10 7.60 -2.42
CA PRO A 100 4.44 8.87 -2.12
C PRO A 100 3.76 8.84 -0.76
N ARG A 101 3.82 9.98 -0.05
CA ARG A 101 3.28 10.11 1.30
C ARG A 101 2.05 10.99 1.34
N TYR A 102 1.05 10.56 2.09
CA TYR A 102 -0.25 11.21 2.19
C TYR A 102 -0.61 11.52 3.64
N ASP A 103 -1.39 12.57 3.84
CA ASP A 103 -2.15 12.78 5.06
C ASP A 103 -3.52 12.12 4.88
N VAL A 104 -3.78 11.06 5.65
CA VAL A 104 -5.00 10.26 5.61
C VAL A 104 -6.02 10.88 6.56
N GLN A 105 -7.19 11.25 6.06
CA GLN A 105 -8.26 11.79 6.91
C GLN A 105 -8.98 10.67 7.67
N LEU A 106 -9.16 10.85 8.99
CA LEU A 106 -9.86 9.89 9.85
C LEU A 106 -11.29 10.38 10.12
N THR A 107 -12.28 9.54 9.80
CA THR A 107 -13.68 9.95 9.76
C THR A 107 -14.53 9.44 10.91
N ALA A 108 -14.09 8.41 11.65
CA ALA A 108 -14.85 7.91 12.80
C ALA A 108 -15.05 9.00 13.86
N ASN A 109 -16.27 9.13 14.37
CA ASN A 109 -16.62 10.19 15.34
C ASN A 109 -15.86 10.02 16.67
N TRP A 110 -15.59 8.78 17.07
CA TRP A 110 -14.86 8.38 18.27
C TRP A 110 -13.34 8.49 18.13
N ALA A 111 -12.81 8.69 16.92
CA ALA A 111 -11.37 8.77 16.69
C ALA A 111 -10.73 9.94 17.48
N PRO A 112 -9.67 9.69 18.27
CA PRO A 112 -8.99 10.75 19.02
C PRO A 112 -8.20 11.71 18.12
N ALA A 113 -7.90 11.30 16.89
CA ALA A 113 -7.25 12.11 15.87
C ALA A 113 -8.13 12.21 14.62
N ARG A 114 -7.97 13.30 13.86
CA ARG A 114 -8.70 13.53 12.59
C ARG A 114 -7.85 13.28 11.34
N SER A 115 -6.57 12.99 11.52
CA SER A 115 -5.65 12.68 10.44
C SER A 115 -4.50 11.83 10.93
N LEU A 116 -4.09 10.84 10.13
CA LEU A 116 -2.79 10.18 10.24
C LEU A 116 -1.88 10.78 9.15
N ARG A 117 -0.76 11.36 9.55
CA ARG A 117 0.09 12.15 8.64
C ARG A 117 1.23 11.33 8.06
N ASN A 118 1.72 11.75 6.90
CA ASN A 118 2.95 11.25 6.30
C ASN A 118 2.97 9.72 6.06
N VAL A 119 1.81 9.15 5.71
CA VAL A 119 1.64 7.72 5.49
C VAL A 119 2.10 7.37 4.07
N PRO A 120 3.05 6.44 3.89
CA PRO A 120 3.50 6.04 2.56
C PRO A 120 2.47 5.09 1.97
N ILE A 121 1.82 5.45 0.88
CA ILE A 121 0.80 4.59 0.25
C ILE A 121 1.18 4.42 -1.23
N PRO A 122 1.56 3.21 -1.69
CA PRO A 122 1.88 2.99 -3.09
C PRO A 122 0.70 3.35 -4.01
N ASP A 123 0.97 3.86 -5.21
CA ASP A 123 -0.09 4.33 -6.12
C ASP A 123 -1.05 3.22 -6.55
N PHE A 124 -0.56 1.98 -6.59
CA PHE A 124 -1.32 0.77 -6.89
C PHE A 124 -2.02 0.16 -5.67
N ALA A 125 -1.89 0.74 -4.47
CA ALA A 125 -2.54 0.22 -3.27
C ALA A 125 -4.06 0.33 -3.38
N GLN A 126 -4.73 -0.79 -3.11
CA GLN A 126 -6.17 -0.91 -3.06
C GLN A 126 -6.56 -1.58 -1.74
N PRO A 127 -7.39 -0.92 -0.91
CA PRO A 127 -8.01 -1.56 0.23
C PRO A 127 -8.86 -2.75 -0.21
N ASP A 128 -9.20 -3.63 0.73
CA ASP A 128 -10.20 -4.67 0.49
C ASP A 128 -11.50 -4.03 -0.06
N PRO A 129 -12.13 -4.61 -1.08
CA PRO A 129 -13.28 -3.98 -1.73
C PRO A 129 -14.53 -3.97 -0.84
N GLU A 130 -14.56 -4.75 0.23
CA GLU A 130 -15.73 -4.92 1.07
C GLU A 130 -15.81 -3.90 2.22
N GLY A 131 -16.86 -4.03 3.03
CA GLY A 131 -17.28 -3.02 4.01
C GLY A 131 -16.23 -2.65 5.06
N ASP A 132 -15.35 -3.58 5.42
CA ASP A 132 -14.27 -3.31 6.37
C ASP A 132 -13.11 -2.55 5.73
N GLY A 133 -12.94 -2.64 4.40
CA GLY A 133 -11.94 -1.87 3.65
C GLY A 133 -10.56 -1.91 4.29
N GLU A 134 -10.17 -3.08 4.80
CA GLU A 134 -8.90 -3.28 5.48
C GLU A 134 -7.75 -3.07 4.49
N MET A 135 -6.63 -2.56 5.01
CA MET A 135 -5.39 -2.41 4.26
C MET A 135 -4.25 -2.31 5.25
N VAL A 136 -3.10 -2.89 4.89
CA VAL A 136 -1.86 -2.72 5.64
C VAL A 136 -0.77 -2.20 4.72
N ILE A 137 0.01 -1.23 5.22
CA ILE A 137 1.28 -0.86 4.60
C ILE A 137 2.44 -1.17 5.54
N ILE A 138 3.44 -1.91 5.06
CA ILE A 138 4.74 -2.11 5.70
C ILE A 138 5.75 -1.14 5.10
N ASP A 139 6.15 -0.12 5.87
CA ASP A 139 7.18 0.85 5.49
C ASP A 139 8.57 0.38 5.96
N THR A 140 9.32 -0.18 5.02
CA THR A 140 10.68 -0.71 5.25
C THR A 140 11.73 0.37 5.48
N ASP A 141 11.42 1.65 5.21
CA ASP A 141 12.31 2.78 5.48
C ASP A 141 12.20 3.24 6.94
N THR A 142 10.99 3.24 7.49
CA THR A 142 10.72 3.74 8.85
C THR A 142 10.56 2.66 9.91
N GLY A 143 10.42 1.39 9.54
CA GLY A 143 10.19 0.32 10.50
C GLY A 143 8.72 0.18 10.94
N CYS A 144 7.76 0.77 10.21
CA CYS A 144 6.37 0.91 10.66
C CYS A 144 5.40 0.04 9.85
N GLU A 145 4.41 -0.52 10.53
CA GLU A 145 3.16 -1.06 10.00
C GLU A 145 2.06 0.00 10.15
N TYR A 146 1.35 0.28 9.07
CA TYR A 146 0.20 1.17 9.03
C TYR A 146 -1.06 0.37 8.76
N ASP A 147 -1.96 0.36 9.74
CA ASP A 147 -3.23 -0.36 9.67
C ASP A 147 -4.37 0.58 9.34
N PHE A 148 -5.34 0.11 8.55
CA PHE A 148 -6.47 0.92 8.13
C PHE A 148 -7.79 0.15 8.18
N TRP A 149 -8.79 0.73 8.83
CA TRP A 149 -10.18 0.31 8.75
C TRP A 149 -11.00 1.28 7.88
N GLN A 150 -11.72 0.72 6.92
CA GLN A 150 -12.50 1.40 5.88
C GLN A 150 -11.69 2.41 5.06
N ALA A 151 -10.47 2.04 4.66
CA ALA A 151 -9.65 2.87 3.79
C ALA A 151 -10.31 3.06 2.42
N LYS A 152 -10.26 4.28 1.89
CA LYS A 152 -10.75 4.62 0.55
C LYS A 152 -9.91 5.74 -0.07
N LYS A 153 -9.66 5.63 -1.38
CA LYS A 153 -9.08 6.71 -2.18
C LYS A 153 -10.23 7.59 -2.72
N GLN A 154 -10.19 8.89 -2.44
CA GLN A 154 -11.14 9.90 -2.93
C GLN A 154 -10.41 10.94 -3.78
N GLY A 155 -10.37 10.72 -5.10
CA GLY A 155 -9.56 11.51 -6.02
C GLY A 155 -8.07 11.34 -5.68
N SER A 156 -7.38 12.44 -5.37
CA SER A 156 -5.96 12.43 -4.95
C SER A 156 -5.75 12.29 -3.44
N LYS A 157 -6.83 12.13 -2.65
CA LYS A 157 -6.77 12.06 -1.18
C LYS A 157 -7.10 10.66 -0.67
N TRP A 158 -6.62 10.36 0.52
CA TRP A 158 -6.96 9.15 1.26
C TRP A 158 -7.82 9.47 2.48
N ILE A 159 -8.82 8.63 2.70
CA ILE A 159 -9.66 8.64 3.90
C ILE A 159 -9.68 7.24 4.51
N ALA A 160 -9.93 7.16 5.82
CA ALA A 160 -10.25 5.94 6.53
C ALA A 160 -11.26 6.25 7.64
N SER A 161 -12.01 5.25 8.11
CA SER A 161 -12.78 5.41 9.35
C SER A 161 -11.82 5.47 10.54
N TRP A 162 -10.89 4.53 10.60
CA TRP A 162 -9.77 4.54 11.54
C TRP A 162 -8.49 4.08 10.85
N ALA A 163 -7.36 4.60 11.29
CA ALA A 163 -6.05 4.10 10.91
C ALA A 163 -5.07 4.40 12.04
N ASN A 164 -4.07 3.54 12.21
CA ASN A 164 -3.03 3.73 13.21
C ASN A 164 -1.70 3.18 12.70
N VAL A 165 -0.63 3.43 13.46
CA VAL A 165 0.73 3.03 13.11
C VAL A 165 1.42 2.43 14.32
N ILE A 166 2.16 1.35 14.10
CA ILE A 166 2.95 0.63 15.11
C ILE A 166 4.29 0.18 14.50
N PRO A 167 5.37 0.03 15.28
CA PRO A 167 6.59 -0.62 14.77
C PRO A 167 6.30 -2.07 14.36
N TYR A 168 6.70 -2.47 13.16
CA TYR A 168 6.46 -3.85 12.68
C TYR A 168 7.34 -4.88 13.40
N ASP A 169 8.42 -4.42 14.05
CA ASP A 169 9.32 -5.20 14.90
C ASP A 169 8.95 -5.12 16.39
N GLY A 170 7.77 -4.56 16.70
CA GLY A 170 7.23 -4.45 18.06
C GLY A 170 6.61 -5.73 18.60
N ASP A 171 5.61 -5.62 19.47
CA ASP A 171 4.86 -6.76 20.02
C ASP A 171 3.53 -7.03 19.29
N GLY A 172 3.18 -6.23 18.28
CA GLY A 172 1.92 -6.35 17.55
C GLY A 172 0.69 -5.92 18.35
N VAL A 173 0.86 -5.26 19.51
CA VAL A 173 -0.25 -4.84 20.37
C VAL A 173 -0.35 -3.31 20.42
N TYR A 174 -1.49 -2.76 19.96
CA TYR A 174 -1.72 -1.33 20.05
C TYR A 174 -1.94 -0.88 21.50
N PRO A 175 -1.24 0.16 21.97
CA PRO A 175 -1.51 0.75 23.26
C PRO A 175 -2.98 1.15 23.40
N LYS A 176 -3.61 0.74 24.50
CA LYS A 176 -5.04 0.98 24.81
C LYS A 176 -6.00 0.33 23.81
N GLY A 177 -5.55 -0.66 23.03
CA GLY A 177 -6.39 -1.38 22.07
C GLY A 177 -6.82 -0.55 20.85
N MET A 178 -6.08 0.51 20.52
CA MET A 178 -6.41 1.44 19.41
C MET A 178 -6.07 0.88 18.02
N SER A 179 -6.35 -0.40 17.78
CA SER A 179 -6.14 -1.09 16.50
C SER A 179 -7.30 -0.88 15.51
N CYS A 180 -7.10 -1.31 14.27
CA CYS A 180 -8.14 -1.34 13.23
C CYS A 180 -9.12 -2.51 13.38
N ARG A 181 -8.81 -3.49 14.23
CA ARG A 181 -9.73 -4.54 14.70
C ARG A 181 -10.06 -4.40 16.17
N GLY A 182 -11.18 -4.98 16.63
CA GLY A 182 -11.63 -4.86 18.02
C GLY A 182 -10.75 -5.55 19.07
N ALA A 183 -9.82 -6.43 18.66
CA ALA A 183 -8.99 -7.23 19.56
C ALA A 183 -7.83 -6.45 20.22
N GLY A 184 -7.47 -5.26 19.71
CA GLY A 184 -6.32 -4.50 20.18
C GLY A 184 -5.00 -4.84 19.48
N PHE A 185 -4.98 -5.82 18.59
CA PHE A 185 -3.80 -6.27 17.87
C PHE A 185 -3.66 -5.62 16.50
N ALA A 186 -2.43 -5.54 16.02
CA ALA A 186 -2.13 -5.18 14.65
C ALA A 186 -2.77 -6.15 13.65
N LEU A 187 -2.98 -5.69 12.42
CA LEU A 187 -3.72 -6.47 11.44
C LEU A 187 -2.95 -7.72 10.98
N LEU A 188 -1.62 -7.71 11.10
CA LEU A 188 -0.74 -8.82 10.76
C LEU A 188 -0.29 -9.68 11.97
N ALA A 189 -0.83 -9.42 13.16
CA ALA A 189 -0.64 -10.21 14.37
C ALA A 189 -1.55 -11.45 14.42
#